data_AF-A0A6J1ZFX8-F1
#
_entry.id   AF-A0A6J1ZFX8-F1
#
_cell.length_a   1.000
_cell.length_b   1.000
_cell.length_c   1.000
_cell.angle_alpha   90.00
_cell.angle_beta   90.00
_cell.angle_gamma   90.00
#
_symmetry.space_group_name_H-M   'P 1'
#
loop_
_entity.id
_entity.type
_entity.pdbx_description
1 polymer ?
#
loop_
_entity_poly.entity_id
_entity_poly.type
_entity_poly.pdbx_seq_one_letter_code
_entity_poly.pdbx_strand_id
1 'polypeptide(L)'
;MYIPFLQLNCDLRKTNLFSHMASVGPREAVSGLARSRDYLLTLRETWKQHTRQLYGPDAMPTHACCLSPSLIRSEVEFLKMDFNWRMKEVLVSSMLSAYYVAFVPVWFVKNTHYYDKRWSCELFLLVSISTSVILMQHLLPASYCDLLHKAAAHLGCWQKVDPALCSNVLQHPWTEECMWPQGVLVKHSKNVYKAVGHYNVAIPSDVSHFRFHFFFSKPLRILNILLLLEGAVIVYQLYSLMSSEKWHQTISLALILFSNYYAFFKLLRDRLVLGKAYSYSASPQRDLDHRFS
;
A
#
# COMPACT_ATOMS: atom_id res chain seq x y z
N MET A 1 -0.83 -13.78 29.00
CA MET A 1 -0.55 -12.81 27.94
C MET A 1 -0.37 -13.59 26.64
N TYR A 2 -1.46 -13.80 25.92
CA TYR A 2 -1.50 -14.55 24.66
C TYR A 2 -2.13 -13.62 23.62
N ILE A 3 -1.43 -13.42 22.50
CA ILE A 3 -1.87 -12.62 21.36
C ILE A 3 -2.28 -13.60 20.25
N PRO A 4 -3.56 -13.71 19.87
CA PRO A 4 -3.97 -14.50 18.73
C PRO A 4 -4.12 -13.58 17.51
N PHE A 5 -3.07 -13.46 16.70
CA PHE A 5 -3.12 -12.87 15.36
C PHE A 5 -2.43 -13.82 14.39
N LEU A 6 -3.06 -14.97 14.13
CA LEU A 6 -2.77 -15.86 13.00
C LEU A 6 -3.76 -17.03 13.08
N GLN A 7 -5.01 -16.77 12.71
CA GLN A 7 -5.94 -17.85 12.40
C GLN A 7 -6.28 -17.73 10.92
N LEU A 8 -5.44 -18.39 10.12
CA LEU A 8 -5.62 -18.60 8.70
C LEU A 8 -6.76 -19.62 8.53
N ASN A 9 -8.02 -19.18 8.61
CA ASN A 9 -9.16 -20.01 8.22
C ASN A 9 -9.26 -20.02 6.69
N CYS A 10 -8.39 -20.81 6.06
CA CYS A 10 -8.60 -21.31 4.70
C CYS A 10 -9.26 -22.68 4.83
N ASP A 11 -10.55 -22.74 4.52
CA ASP A 11 -11.39 -23.93 4.58
C ASP A 11 -10.94 -24.93 3.49
N LEU A 12 -9.98 -25.80 3.83
CA LEU A 12 -9.35 -26.78 2.94
C LEU A 12 -10.17 -28.07 2.86
N ARG A 13 -11.49 -27.97 2.60
CA ARG A 13 -12.40 -29.12 2.51
C ARG A 13 -12.72 -29.56 1.08
N LYS A 14 -11.76 -29.47 0.17
CA LYS A 14 -11.92 -29.96 -1.23
C LYS A 14 -10.64 -30.51 -1.86
N THR A 15 -9.85 -31.27 -1.10
CA THR A 15 -8.74 -32.07 -1.64
C THR A 15 -9.07 -33.56 -1.49
N ASN A 16 -9.86 -34.07 -2.44
CA ASN A 16 -10.02 -35.51 -2.69
C ASN A 16 -9.96 -35.83 -4.20
N LEU A 17 -9.31 -34.99 -5.01
CA LEU A 17 -9.25 -35.19 -6.47
C LEU A 17 -7.86 -35.59 -7.01
N PHE A 18 -6.84 -35.77 -6.15
CA PHE A 18 -5.45 -35.94 -6.58
C PHE A 18 -4.88 -37.37 -6.40
N SER A 19 -5.71 -38.41 -6.35
CA SER A 19 -5.24 -39.80 -6.21
C SER A 19 -5.36 -40.68 -7.47
N HIS A 20 -5.77 -40.14 -8.63
CA HIS A 20 -6.02 -40.96 -9.82
C HIS A 20 -5.33 -40.46 -11.09
N MET A 21 -3.99 -40.33 -11.09
CA MET A 21 -3.24 -40.21 -12.36
C MET A 21 -1.88 -40.89 -12.28
N ALA A 22 -1.89 -42.22 -12.33
CA ALA A 22 -0.74 -43.02 -12.72
C ALA A 22 -1.21 -44.12 -13.68
N SER A 23 -1.46 -43.74 -14.94
CA SER A 23 -1.31 -44.56 -16.16
C SER A 23 -2.21 -44.03 -17.29
N VAL A 24 -1.66 -43.27 -18.23
CA VAL A 24 -2.29 -43.11 -19.55
C VAL A 24 -1.21 -43.10 -20.62
N GLY A 25 -1.35 -44.01 -21.59
CA GLY A 25 -0.41 -44.25 -22.68
C GLY A 25 -0.52 -43.26 -23.87
N PRO A 26 0.25 -43.47 -24.95
CA PRO A 26 0.69 -42.40 -25.87
C PRO A 26 -0.35 -41.86 -26.87
N ARG A 27 -1.65 -42.18 -26.74
CA ARG A 27 -2.66 -41.85 -27.76
C ARG A 27 -3.60 -40.67 -27.43
N GLU A 28 -3.45 -40.05 -26.25
CA GLU A 28 -4.29 -38.90 -25.84
C GLU A 28 -3.60 -37.52 -25.89
N ALA A 29 -2.37 -37.45 -26.41
CA ALA A 29 -1.58 -36.22 -26.40
C ALA A 29 -2.20 -35.06 -27.22
N VAL A 30 -3.03 -35.35 -28.22
CA VAL A 30 -3.65 -34.34 -29.10
C VAL A 30 -4.90 -33.71 -28.47
N SER A 31 -5.67 -34.46 -27.67
CA SER A 31 -6.85 -33.93 -26.96
C SER A 31 -6.46 -33.19 -25.68
N GLY A 32 -5.37 -33.61 -25.01
CA GLY A 32 -4.82 -32.93 -23.84
C GLY A 32 -4.27 -31.54 -24.15
N LEU A 33 -3.70 -31.34 -25.34
CA LEU A 33 -3.11 -30.05 -25.74
C LEU A 33 -4.18 -28.99 -26.05
N ALA A 34 -5.29 -29.37 -26.69
CA ALA A 34 -6.43 -28.48 -26.93
C ALA A 34 -7.09 -28.07 -25.60
N ARG A 35 -7.31 -29.04 -24.70
CA ARG A 35 -7.89 -28.80 -23.37
C ARG A 35 -6.97 -27.94 -22.48
N SER A 36 -5.66 -28.19 -22.51
CA SER A 36 -4.66 -27.37 -21.81
C SER A 36 -4.63 -25.93 -22.32
N ARG A 37 -4.77 -25.72 -23.64
CA ARG A 37 -4.88 -24.39 -24.23
C ARG A 37 -6.14 -23.67 -23.76
N ASP A 38 -7.27 -24.36 -23.69
CA ASP A 38 -8.53 -23.79 -23.20
C ASP A 38 -8.47 -23.47 -21.70
N TYR A 39 -7.77 -24.28 -20.89
CA TYR A 39 -7.47 -23.99 -19.49
C TYR A 39 -6.55 -22.77 -19.33
N LEU A 40 -5.51 -22.65 -20.15
CA LEU A 40 -4.62 -21.48 -20.13
C LEU A 40 -5.34 -20.21 -20.59
N LEU A 41 -6.26 -20.32 -21.54
CA LEU A 41 -7.09 -19.21 -21.98
C LEU A 41 -8.10 -18.80 -20.90
N THR A 42 -8.74 -19.75 -20.23
CA THR A 42 -9.63 -19.45 -19.10
C THR A 42 -8.88 -18.89 -17.90
N LEU A 43 -7.68 -19.38 -17.59
CA LEU A 43 -6.78 -18.80 -16.58
C LEU A 43 -6.32 -17.39 -16.97
N ARG A 44 -6.00 -17.16 -18.25
CA ARG A 44 -5.61 -15.84 -18.75
C ARG A 44 -6.76 -14.84 -18.68
N GLU A 45 -7.98 -15.28 -19.00
CA GLU A 45 -9.16 -14.41 -18.96
C GLU A 45 -9.66 -14.20 -17.52
N THR A 46 -9.58 -15.20 -16.63
CA THR A 46 -9.82 -14.99 -15.19
C THR A 46 -8.75 -14.11 -14.57
N TRP A 47 -7.48 -14.27 -14.94
CA TRP A 47 -6.41 -13.36 -14.52
C TRP A 47 -6.68 -11.95 -15.04
N LYS A 48 -7.00 -11.77 -16.33
CA LYS A 48 -7.39 -10.46 -16.90
C LYS A 48 -8.59 -9.85 -16.20
N GLN A 49 -9.61 -10.63 -15.86
CA GLN A 49 -10.79 -10.15 -15.16
C GLN A 49 -10.46 -9.74 -13.73
N HIS A 50 -9.65 -10.53 -13.01
CA HIS A 50 -9.18 -10.21 -11.67
C HIS A 50 -8.27 -8.96 -11.71
N THR A 51 -7.39 -8.85 -12.72
CA THR A 51 -6.53 -7.69 -12.93
C THR A 51 -7.34 -6.45 -13.35
N ARG A 52 -8.41 -6.60 -14.15
CA ARG A 52 -9.30 -5.48 -14.53
C ARG A 52 -10.18 -5.02 -13.38
N GLN A 53 -10.62 -5.93 -12.50
CA GLN A 53 -11.35 -5.57 -11.28
C GLN A 53 -10.46 -4.89 -10.24
N LEU A 54 -9.16 -5.24 -10.18
CA LEU A 54 -8.20 -4.63 -9.26
C LEU A 54 -7.56 -3.32 -9.80
N TYR A 55 -7.46 -3.15 -11.12
CA TYR A 55 -6.70 -2.06 -11.76
C TYR A 55 -7.47 -1.26 -12.84
N GLY A 56 -8.78 -1.45 -13.00
CA GLY A 56 -9.59 -0.66 -13.92
C GLY A 56 -9.82 0.77 -13.41
N PRO A 57 -9.82 1.81 -14.29
CA PRO A 57 -10.15 3.18 -13.90
C PRO A 57 -11.56 3.31 -13.28
N ASP A 58 -12.47 2.38 -13.58
CA ASP A 58 -13.83 2.30 -13.01
C ASP A 58 -13.90 1.62 -11.63
N ALA A 59 -12.79 1.06 -11.12
CA ALA A 59 -12.72 0.42 -9.80
C ALA A 59 -12.02 1.31 -8.74
N MET A 60 -11.57 2.51 -9.12
CA MET A 60 -10.98 3.42 -8.16
C MET A 60 -12.11 4.04 -7.32
N PRO A 61 -12.09 3.89 -5.98
CA PRO A 61 -13.12 4.48 -5.15
C PRO A 61 -13.18 5.99 -5.43
N THR A 62 -14.37 6.49 -5.73
CA THR A 62 -14.59 7.90 -6.02
C THR A 62 -14.87 8.61 -4.71
N HIS A 63 -14.16 9.72 -4.47
CA HIS A 63 -14.43 10.55 -3.30
C HIS A 63 -15.80 11.20 -3.46
N ALA A 64 -16.74 10.90 -2.57
CA ALA A 64 -17.97 11.67 -2.48
C ALA A 64 -17.76 12.77 -1.44
N CYS A 65 -17.64 14.04 -1.87
CA CYS A 65 -17.60 15.17 -0.94
C CYS A 65 -18.99 15.35 -0.31
N CYS A 66 -19.37 14.42 0.57
CA CYS A 66 -20.64 14.42 1.26
C CYS A 66 -20.50 15.16 2.59
N LEU A 67 -21.54 15.91 2.95
CA LEU A 67 -21.63 16.64 4.23
C LEU A 67 -22.20 15.77 5.36
N SER A 68 -22.45 14.47 5.13
CA SER A 68 -23.00 13.56 6.13
C SER A 68 -21.88 12.87 6.94
N PRO A 69 -21.85 13.05 8.27
CA PRO A 69 -20.79 12.49 9.13
C PRO A 69 -20.69 10.96 9.08
N SER A 70 -21.82 10.27 9.01
CA SER A 70 -21.89 8.80 8.96
C SER A 70 -21.28 8.24 7.67
N LEU A 71 -21.51 8.91 6.53
CA LEU A 71 -21.02 8.48 5.24
C LEU A 71 -19.49 8.66 5.14
N ILE A 72 -18.96 9.80 5.62
CA ILE A 72 -17.51 10.04 5.68
C ILE A 72 -16.80 8.95 6.51
N ARG A 73 -17.37 8.58 7.67
CA ARG A 73 -16.80 7.49 8.49
C ARG A 73 -16.81 6.15 7.74
N SER A 74 -17.93 5.82 7.09
CA SER A 74 -18.04 4.57 6.32
C SER A 74 -17.06 4.52 5.14
N GLU A 75 -16.84 5.64 4.45
CA GLU A 75 -15.87 5.78 3.37
C GLU A 75 -14.44 5.57 3.88
N VAL A 76 -14.08 6.20 5.01
CA VAL A 76 -12.76 6.02 5.62
C VAL A 76 -12.52 4.57 6.05
N GLU A 77 -13.51 3.90 6.64
CA GLU A 77 -13.38 2.48 6.99
C GLU A 77 -13.19 1.58 5.76
N PHE A 78 -13.92 1.85 4.67
CA PHE A 78 -13.72 1.16 3.40
C PHE A 78 -12.30 1.40 2.84
N LEU A 79 -11.85 2.66 2.80
CA LEU A 79 -10.52 3.02 2.31
C LEU A 79 -9.39 2.41 3.15
N LYS A 80 -9.57 2.31 4.48
CA LYS A 80 -8.64 1.61 5.36
C LYS A 80 -8.54 0.13 5.02
N MET A 81 -9.69 -0.52 4.79
CA MET A 81 -9.72 -1.94 4.43
C MET A 81 -9.07 -2.18 3.06
N ASP A 82 -9.40 -1.36 2.06
CA ASP A 82 -8.83 -1.42 0.71
C ASP A 82 -7.31 -1.18 0.72
N PHE A 83 -6.84 -0.15 1.45
CA PHE A 83 -5.41 0.08 1.63
C PHE A 83 -4.70 -1.12 2.27
N ASN A 84 -5.26 -1.69 3.34
CA ASN A 84 -4.68 -2.88 3.99
C ASN A 84 -4.67 -4.10 3.05
N TRP A 85 -5.68 -4.27 2.22
CA TRP A 85 -5.71 -5.33 1.21
C TRP A 85 -4.60 -5.15 0.18
N ARG A 86 -4.47 -3.95 -0.40
CA ARG A 86 -3.40 -3.59 -1.35
C ARG A 86 -2.01 -3.82 -0.73
N MET A 87 -1.80 -3.43 0.53
CA MET A 87 -0.53 -3.67 1.23
C MET A 87 -0.20 -5.15 1.41
N LYS A 88 -1.20 -5.99 1.73
CA LYS A 88 -1.03 -7.43 1.82
C LYS A 88 -0.68 -8.03 0.46
N GLU A 89 -1.34 -7.57 -0.60
CA GLU A 89 -1.06 -8.00 -1.97
C GLU A 89 0.37 -7.64 -2.39
N VAL A 90 0.83 -6.41 -2.11
CA VAL A 90 2.22 -5.99 -2.33
C VAL A 90 3.20 -6.93 -1.63
N LEU A 91 2.98 -7.19 -0.33
CA LEU A 91 3.89 -8.00 0.48
C LEU A 91 3.96 -9.46 0.01
N VAL A 92 2.81 -10.08 -0.24
CA VAL A 92 2.76 -11.48 -0.68
C VAL A 92 3.37 -11.62 -2.08
N SER A 93 3.05 -10.70 -2.99
CA SER A 93 3.52 -10.76 -4.38
C SER A 93 5.02 -10.48 -4.50
N SER A 94 5.57 -9.55 -3.70
CA SER A 94 7.01 -9.30 -3.67
C SER A 94 7.79 -10.46 -3.06
N MET A 95 7.27 -11.07 -1.98
CA MET A 95 7.85 -12.28 -1.38
C MET A 95 7.84 -13.45 -2.37
N LEU A 96 6.72 -13.65 -3.08
CA LEU A 96 6.62 -14.71 -4.09
C LEU A 96 7.59 -14.49 -5.24
N SER A 97 7.74 -13.23 -5.69
CA SER A 97 8.70 -12.86 -6.73
C SER A 97 10.15 -13.14 -6.28
N ALA A 98 10.51 -12.72 -5.07
CA ALA A 98 11.82 -12.98 -4.50
C ALA A 98 12.08 -14.49 -4.30
N TYR A 99 11.06 -15.25 -3.91
CA TYR A 99 11.13 -16.71 -3.79
C TYR A 99 11.48 -17.38 -5.13
N TYR A 100 10.77 -17.03 -6.21
CA TYR A 100 11.04 -17.60 -7.53
C TYR A 100 12.38 -17.16 -8.13
N VAL A 101 12.82 -15.94 -7.87
CA VAL A 101 14.09 -15.41 -8.41
C VAL A 101 15.31 -15.91 -7.63
N ALA A 102 15.24 -15.93 -6.29
CA ALA A 102 16.42 -16.17 -5.45
C ALA A 102 16.47 -17.56 -4.81
N PHE A 103 15.32 -18.17 -4.46
CA PHE A 103 15.29 -19.45 -3.74
C PHE A 103 15.13 -20.66 -4.66
N VAL A 104 14.21 -20.60 -5.62
CA VAL A 104 13.96 -21.73 -6.55
C VAL A 104 15.22 -22.17 -7.29
N PRO A 105 16.08 -21.29 -7.84
CA PRO A 105 17.32 -21.72 -8.48
C PRO A 105 18.26 -22.46 -7.54
N VAL A 106 18.33 -22.04 -6.26
CA VAL A 106 19.17 -22.66 -5.23
C VAL A 106 18.70 -24.06 -4.88
N TRP A 107 17.38 -24.30 -4.87
CA TRP A 107 16.81 -25.62 -4.59
C TRP A 107 17.22 -26.68 -5.63
N PHE A 108 17.42 -26.28 -6.89
CA PHE A 108 17.84 -27.18 -7.97
C PHE A 108 19.37 -27.39 -8.05
N VAL A 109 20.16 -26.71 -7.22
CA VAL A 109 21.60 -26.91 -7.17
C VAL A 109 21.91 -28.27 -6.54
N LYS A 110 22.73 -29.08 -7.24
CA LYS A 110 23.20 -30.36 -6.70
C LYS A 110 24.05 -30.12 -5.44
N ASN A 111 23.89 -30.96 -4.42
CA ASN A 111 24.64 -30.90 -3.14
C ASN A 111 26.18 -30.90 -3.29
N THR A 112 26.71 -31.22 -4.47
CA THR A 112 28.15 -31.22 -4.77
C THR A 112 28.70 -29.85 -5.19
N HIS A 113 27.84 -28.86 -5.46
CA HIS A 113 28.25 -27.51 -5.82
C HIS A 113 28.14 -26.55 -4.63
N TYR A 114 29.23 -25.81 -4.37
CA TYR A 114 29.24 -24.73 -3.39
C TYR A 114 28.50 -23.51 -3.95
N TYR A 115 27.47 -23.04 -3.27
CA TYR A 115 26.78 -21.79 -3.61
C TYR A 115 26.90 -20.77 -2.48
N ASP A 116 26.95 -19.49 -2.86
CA ASP A 116 27.13 -18.39 -1.93
C ASP A 116 25.80 -18.00 -1.28
N LYS A 117 25.62 -18.45 -0.02
CA LYS A 117 24.42 -18.16 0.78
C LYS A 117 24.25 -16.66 1.07
N ARG A 118 25.35 -15.92 1.20
CA ARG A 118 25.30 -14.46 1.45
C ARG A 118 24.71 -13.75 0.23
N TRP A 119 25.26 -14.05 -0.94
CA TRP A 119 24.77 -13.50 -2.20
C TRP A 119 23.29 -13.83 -2.46
N SER A 120 22.87 -15.08 -2.21
CA SER A 120 21.46 -15.49 -2.35
C SER A 120 20.53 -14.70 -1.42
N CYS A 121 20.96 -14.46 -0.17
CA CYS A 121 20.21 -13.63 0.78
C CYS A 121 20.13 -12.16 0.32
N GLU A 122 21.24 -11.58 -0.13
CA GLU A 122 21.28 -10.21 -0.67
C GLU A 122 20.37 -10.07 -1.89
N LEU A 123 20.44 -11.00 -2.84
CA LEU A 123 19.59 -11.03 -4.02
C LEU A 123 18.11 -11.16 -3.65
N PHE A 124 17.77 -12.01 -2.67
CA PHE A 124 16.41 -12.16 -2.17
C PHE A 124 15.88 -10.83 -1.60
N LEU A 125 16.65 -10.16 -0.74
CA LEU A 125 16.26 -8.88 -0.14
C LEU A 125 16.13 -7.79 -1.19
N LEU A 126 17.07 -7.71 -2.13
CA LEU A 126 17.05 -6.73 -3.22
C LEU A 126 15.82 -6.91 -4.10
N VAL A 127 15.56 -8.13 -4.58
CA VAL A 127 14.39 -8.43 -5.41
C VAL A 127 13.10 -8.17 -4.64
N SER A 128 13.03 -8.58 -3.37
CA SER A 128 11.88 -8.31 -2.51
C SER A 128 11.59 -6.81 -2.41
N ILE A 129 12.56 -6.00 -2.01
CA ILE A 129 12.34 -4.56 -1.80
C ILE A 129 12.01 -3.86 -3.12
N SER A 130 12.76 -4.17 -4.18
CA SER A 130 12.57 -3.60 -5.52
C SER A 130 11.16 -3.89 -6.06
N THR A 131 10.75 -5.17 -5.99
CA THR A 131 9.40 -5.57 -6.43
C THR A 131 8.32 -4.99 -5.53
N SER A 132 8.54 -4.90 -4.20
CA SER A 132 7.61 -4.22 -3.30
C SER A 132 7.41 -2.75 -3.71
N VAL A 133 8.47 -1.99 -4.00
CA VAL A 133 8.36 -0.58 -4.40
C VAL A 133 7.64 -0.44 -5.75
N ILE A 134 7.97 -1.27 -6.73
CA ILE A 134 7.30 -1.27 -8.03
C ILE A 134 5.81 -1.59 -7.87
N LEU A 135 5.46 -2.65 -7.15
CA LEU A 135 4.08 -3.03 -6.88
C LEU A 135 3.33 -1.95 -6.10
N MET A 136 3.98 -1.32 -5.12
CA MET A 136 3.41 -0.21 -4.36
C MET A 136 3.04 0.96 -5.29
N GLN A 137 3.86 1.28 -6.30
CA GLN A 137 3.52 2.30 -7.30
C GLN A 137 2.34 1.92 -8.20
N HIS A 138 2.17 0.63 -8.49
CA HIS A 138 1.06 0.13 -9.30
C HIS A 138 -0.25 0.07 -8.51
N LEU A 139 -0.19 -0.39 -7.27
CA LEU A 139 -1.35 -0.57 -6.38
C LEU A 139 -1.74 0.73 -5.68
N LEU A 140 -0.82 1.70 -5.51
CA LEU A 140 -1.10 3.01 -4.92
C LEU A 140 -0.72 4.12 -5.90
N PRO A 141 -1.49 4.30 -6.99
CA PRO A 141 -1.27 5.41 -7.91
C PRO A 141 -1.48 6.75 -7.20
N ALA A 142 -0.87 7.81 -7.73
CA ALA A 142 -0.93 9.14 -7.13
C ALA A 142 -2.37 9.67 -6.93
N SER A 143 -3.30 9.30 -7.81
CA SER A 143 -4.73 9.61 -7.69
C SER A 143 -5.39 8.95 -6.48
N TYR A 144 -4.96 7.73 -6.12
CA TYR A 144 -5.45 7.03 -4.93
C TYR A 144 -4.87 7.66 -3.65
N CYS A 145 -3.61 8.12 -3.67
CA CYS A 145 -3.06 8.91 -2.58
C CYS A 145 -3.81 10.24 -2.37
N ASP A 146 -4.25 10.89 -3.45
CA ASP A 146 -5.08 12.10 -3.37
C ASP A 146 -6.47 11.81 -2.80
N LEU A 147 -7.10 10.70 -3.20
CA LEU A 147 -8.36 10.22 -2.60
C LEU A 147 -8.24 10.01 -1.09
N LEU A 148 -7.21 9.27 -0.65
CA LEU A 148 -6.96 9.03 0.77
C LEU A 148 -6.68 10.32 1.54
N HIS A 149 -5.99 11.27 0.90
CA HIS A 149 -5.73 12.57 1.48
C HIS A 149 -7.02 13.39 1.66
N LYS A 150 -7.88 13.44 0.65
CA LYS A 150 -9.18 14.12 0.73
C LYS A 150 -10.05 13.51 1.82
N ALA A 151 -10.20 12.19 1.84
CA ALA A 151 -10.96 11.49 2.87
C ALA A 151 -10.39 11.76 4.28
N ALA A 152 -9.06 11.79 4.43
CA ALA A 152 -8.42 12.16 5.70
C ALA A 152 -8.67 13.62 6.08
N ALA A 153 -8.69 14.56 5.12
CA ALA A 153 -9.01 15.96 5.37
C ALA A 153 -10.46 16.17 5.83
N HIS A 154 -11.41 15.41 5.26
CA HIS A 154 -12.82 15.43 5.68
C HIS A 154 -13.07 14.74 7.02
N LEU A 155 -12.29 13.71 7.36
CA LEU A 155 -12.36 13.04 8.66
C LEU A 155 -11.90 13.96 9.79
N GLY A 156 -10.84 14.73 9.57
CA GLY A 156 -10.19 15.57 10.58
C GLY A 156 -9.46 14.77 11.65
N CYS A 157 -8.96 15.47 12.68
CA CYS A 157 -8.38 14.83 13.84
C CYS A 157 -8.65 15.58 15.14
N TRP A 158 -8.58 14.81 16.23
CA TRP A 158 -8.70 15.27 17.60
C TRP A 158 -7.34 15.40 18.26
N GLN A 159 -7.10 16.55 18.89
CA GLN A 159 -5.98 16.73 19.81
C GLN A 159 -6.49 16.58 21.24
N LYS A 160 -5.93 15.66 22.01
CA LYS A 160 -6.24 15.53 23.43
C LYS A 160 -5.70 16.76 24.17
N VAL A 161 -6.55 17.41 24.95
CA VAL A 161 -6.19 18.57 25.77
C VAL A 161 -6.49 18.26 27.22
N ASP A 162 -5.64 18.76 28.12
CA ASP A 162 -5.83 18.57 29.55
C ASP A 162 -7.08 19.31 30.03
N PRO A 163 -8.03 18.62 30.70
CA PRO A 163 -9.29 19.20 31.12
C PRO A 163 -9.14 20.43 32.02
N ALA A 164 -8.05 20.48 32.79
CA ALA A 164 -7.73 21.57 33.72
C ALA A 164 -7.46 22.91 33.02
N LEU A 165 -6.95 22.88 31.77
CA LEU A 165 -6.69 24.09 30.98
C LEU A 165 -7.93 24.62 30.26
N CYS A 166 -9.01 23.83 30.19
CA CYS A 166 -10.19 24.11 29.38
C CYS A 166 -11.49 24.30 30.19
N SER A 167 -11.39 24.48 31.51
CA SER A 167 -12.56 24.65 32.39
C SER A 167 -13.40 25.90 32.07
N ASN A 168 -12.77 26.95 31.54
CA ASN A 168 -13.41 28.24 31.25
C ASN A 168 -13.99 28.35 29.83
N VAL A 169 -13.83 27.32 28.98
CA VAL A 169 -14.28 27.33 27.58
C VAL A 169 -15.49 26.43 27.44
N LEU A 170 -16.48 26.83 26.62
CA LEU A 170 -17.69 26.05 26.35
C LEU A 170 -17.31 24.64 25.85
N GLN A 171 -17.63 23.61 26.64
CA GLN A 171 -17.40 22.21 26.31
C GLN A 171 -18.70 21.61 25.82
N HIS A 172 -18.74 21.20 24.55
CA HIS A 172 -19.90 20.50 24.02
C HIS A 172 -19.77 18.98 24.26
N PRO A 173 -20.86 18.27 24.56
CA PRO A 173 -20.86 16.81 24.54
C PRO A 173 -20.61 16.32 23.11
N TRP A 174 -19.77 15.30 22.93
CA TRP A 174 -19.58 14.73 21.59
C TRP A 174 -20.86 14.06 21.11
N THR A 175 -21.17 14.22 19.82
CA THR A 175 -22.32 13.58 19.18
C THR A 175 -21.89 13.09 17.79
N GLU A 176 -22.35 11.90 17.42
CA GLU A 176 -21.99 11.22 16.17
C GLU A 176 -22.52 11.92 14.91
N GLU A 177 -23.63 12.64 15.05
CA GLU A 177 -24.34 13.28 13.93
C GLU A 177 -23.83 14.69 13.61
N CYS A 178 -22.95 15.24 14.45
CA CYS A 178 -22.46 16.61 14.29
C CYS A 178 -21.06 16.65 13.66
N MET A 179 -20.86 17.58 12.73
CA MET A 179 -19.53 17.98 12.26
C MET A 179 -19.00 19.08 13.16
N TRP A 180 -17.80 18.87 13.72
CA TRP A 180 -17.20 19.82 14.64
C TRP A 180 -16.26 20.76 13.89
N PRO A 181 -16.49 22.09 13.91
CA PRO A 181 -15.60 23.03 13.25
C PRO A 181 -14.27 23.17 13.98
N GLN A 182 -13.27 23.71 13.28
CA GLN A 182 -11.92 23.88 13.79
C GLN A 182 -11.90 24.62 15.14
N GLY A 183 -11.13 24.10 16.10
CA GLY A 183 -10.89 24.72 17.39
C GLY A 183 -11.92 24.41 18.48
N VAL A 184 -13.06 23.79 18.15
CA VAL A 184 -14.09 23.43 19.15
C VAL A 184 -13.59 22.34 20.08
N LEU A 185 -13.92 22.51 21.37
CA LEU A 185 -13.62 21.57 22.44
C LEU A 185 -14.82 20.67 22.70
N VAL A 186 -14.57 19.38 22.66
CA VAL A 186 -15.58 18.36 22.85
C VAL A 186 -15.18 17.41 23.96
N LYS A 187 -16.12 17.10 24.84
CA LYS A 187 -15.93 16.14 25.94
C LYS A 187 -16.37 14.75 25.49
N HIS A 188 -15.46 13.78 25.59
CA HIS A 188 -15.72 12.37 25.30
C HIS A 188 -14.92 11.47 26.24
N SER A 189 -15.56 10.46 26.84
CA SER A 189 -14.93 9.46 27.71
C SER A 189 -13.95 10.06 28.75
N LYS A 190 -14.43 11.02 29.55
CA LYS A 190 -13.71 11.76 30.61
C LYS A 190 -12.55 12.66 30.16
N ASN A 191 -12.25 12.70 28.86
CA ASN A 191 -11.19 13.55 28.29
C ASN A 191 -11.80 14.67 27.45
N VAL A 192 -11.03 15.74 27.26
CA VAL A 192 -11.40 16.86 26.38
C VAL A 192 -10.53 16.77 25.12
N TYR A 193 -11.18 16.93 23.97
CA TYR A 193 -10.54 16.88 22.67
C TYR A 193 -10.81 18.17 21.91
N LYS A 194 -9.78 18.72 21.27
CA LYS A 194 -9.85 19.88 20.39
C LYS A 194 -9.89 19.43 18.92
N ALA A 195 -10.81 19.97 18.14
CA ALA A 195 -10.85 19.76 16.70
C ALA A 195 -9.71 20.51 16.00
N VAL A 196 -8.87 19.81 15.24
CA VAL A 196 -7.70 20.40 14.55
C VAL A 196 -7.97 20.64 13.06
N GLY A 197 -8.78 19.79 12.42
CA GLY A 197 -9.17 19.92 11.02
C GLY A 197 -10.22 21.02 10.78
N HIS A 198 -10.43 21.40 9.51
CA HIS A 198 -11.46 22.36 9.11
C HIS A 198 -12.86 21.90 9.56
N TYR A 199 -13.15 20.62 9.33
CA TYR A 199 -14.28 19.90 9.88
C TYR A 199 -13.75 18.60 10.49
N ASN A 200 -14.29 18.22 11.63
CA ASN A 200 -13.88 17.02 12.33
C ASN A 200 -15.08 16.11 12.56
N VAL A 201 -14.97 14.92 12.00
CA VAL A 201 -15.99 13.87 11.98
C VAL A 201 -15.47 12.60 12.66
N ALA A 202 -14.16 12.49 12.88
CA ALA A 202 -13.52 11.37 13.56
C ALA A 202 -14.18 11.05 14.90
N ILE A 203 -14.12 9.78 15.31
CA ILE A 203 -14.56 9.40 16.66
C ILE A 203 -13.43 9.75 17.64
N PRO A 204 -13.66 10.66 18.60
CA PRO A 204 -12.65 11.00 19.61
C PRO A 204 -12.33 9.73 20.40
N SER A 205 -11.03 9.51 20.68
CA SER A 205 -10.44 8.29 21.28
C SER A 205 -10.18 7.08 20.37
N ASP A 206 -10.59 7.09 19.10
CA ASP A 206 -10.17 6.02 18.19
C ASP A 206 -8.75 6.26 17.65
N VAL A 207 -7.84 5.35 17.99
CA VAL A 207 -6.44 5.34 17.52
C VAL A 207 -6.37 5.09 16.02
N SER A 208 -7.33 4.36 15.46
CA SER A 208 -7.33 3.99 14.04
C SER A 208 -7.57 5.21 13.14
N HIS A 209 -8.52 6.07 13.51
CA HIS A 209 -8.80 7.35 12.83
C HIS A 209 -7.63 8.32 12.97
N PHE A 210 -7.02 8.38 14.16
CA PHE A 210 -5.83 9.19 14.37
C PHE A 210 -4.66 8.75 13.48
N ARG A 211 -4.39 7.44 13.39
CA ARG A 211 -3.31 6.91 12.54
C ARG A 211 -3.59 7.13 11.05
N PHE A 212 -4.83 6.95 10.62
CA PHE A 212 -5.25 7.20 9.24
C PHE A 212 -5.02 8.67 8.88
N HIS A 213 -5.56 9.59 9.69
CA HIS A 213 -5.30 11.01 9.50
C HIS A 213 -3.80 11.29 9.52
N PHE A 214 -3.09 10.86 10.58
CA PHE A 214 -1.65 11.09 10.68
C PHE A 214 -0.86 10.54 9.50
N PHE A 215 -1.25 9.47 8.83
CA PHE A 215 -0.51 8.97 7.68
C PHE A 215 -0.89 9.73 6.39
N PHE A 216 -2.17 10.02 6.18
CA PHE A 216 -2.70 10.58 4.93
C PHE A 216 -2.92 12.10 4.91
N SER A 217 -2.72 12.84 6.02
CA SER A 217 -2.81 14.33 6.02
C SER A 217 -1.87 15.01 5.03
N LYS A 218 -0.75 14.37 4.67
CA LYS A 218 0.18 14.85 3.65
C LYS A 218 0.45 13.69 2.68
N PRO A 219 -0.12 13.72 1.47
CA PRO A 219 -0.01 12.61 0.50
C PRO A 219 1.44 12.39 0.05
N LEU A 220 2.24 13.47 0.06
CA LEU A 220 3.68 13.43 -0.26
C LEU A 220 4.50 12.56 0.70
N ARG A 221 4.02 12.23 1.91
CA ARG A 221 4.80 11.44 2.87
C ARG A 221 5.06 10.02 2.39
N ILE A 222 4.04 9.37 1.84
CA ILE A 222 4.16 8.00 1.31
C ILE A 222 5.14 7.99 0.15
N LEU A 223 4.99 8.93 -0.79
CA LEU A 223 5.89 9.07 -1.93
C LEU A 223 7.34 9.35 -1.48
N ASN A 224 7.54 10.22 -0.48
CA ASN A 224 8.88 10.52 0.04
C ASN A 224 9.53 9.30 0.71
N ILE A 225 8.76 8.50 1.46
CA ILE A 225 9.26 7.27 2.08
C ILE A 225 9.69 6.27 1.00
N LEU A 226 8.86 6.07 -0.03
CA LEU A 226 9.18 5.18 -1.14
C LEU A 226 10.39 5.68 -1.94
N LEU A 227 10.49 6.98 -2.19
CA LEU A 227 11.62 7.60 -2.88
C LEU A 227 12.94 7.42 -2.11
N LEU A 228 12.90 7.58 -0.79
CA LEU A 228 14.06 7.39 0.08
C LEU A 228 14.47 5.91 0.11
N LEU A 229 13.52 5.00 0.24
CA LEU A 229 13.76 3.56 0.21
C LEU A 229 14.39 3.13 -1.12
N GLU A 230 13.80 3.54 -2.24
CA GLU A 230 14.29 3.22 -3.58
C GLU A 230 15.68 3.83 -3.84
N GLY A 231 15.89 5.08 -3.44
CA GLY A 231 17.19 5.74 -3.54
C GLY A 231 18.28 5.00 -2.75
N ALA A 232 17.95 4.55 -1.53
CA ALA A 232 18.88 3.76 -0.71
C ALA A 232 19.22 2.41 -1.36
N VAL A 233 18.24 1.73 -1.97
CA VAL A 233 18.44 0.47 -2.70
C VAL A 233 19.35 0.69 -3.92
N ILE A 234 19.12 1.74 -4.72
CA ILE A 234 19.94 2.07 -5.89
C ILE A 234 21.39 2.35 -5.47
N VAL A 235 21.61 3.14 -4.41
CA VAL A 235 22.95 3.43 -3.90
C VAL A 235 23.66 2.16 -3.45
N TYR A 236 22.97 1.27 -2.72
CA TYR A 236 23.53 -0.01 -2.32
C TYR A 236 23.82 -0.92 -3.51
N GLN A 237 22.94 -0.97 -4.52
CA GLN A 237 23.16 -1.75 -5.74
C GLN A 237 24.37 -1.25 -6.54
N LEU A 238 24.56 0.07 -6.65
CA LEU A 238 25.74 0.67 -7.28
C LEU A 238 27.02 0.32 -6.52
N TYR A 239 26.99 0.42 -5.19
CA TYR A 239 28.12 0.02 -4.35
C TYR A 239 28.47 -1.47 -4.52
N SER A 240 27.45 -2.34 -4.50
CA SER A 240 27.61 -3.79 -4.70
C SER A 240 28.14 -4.10 -6.10
N LEU A 241 27.67 -3.39 -7.13
CA LEU A 241 28.13 -3.54 -8.51
C LEU A 241 29.61 -3.17 -8.66
N MET A 242 30.06 -2.08 -8.03
CA MET A 242 31.47 -1.68 -8.04
C MET A 242 32.37 -2.67 -7.30
N SER A 243 31.86 -3.31 -6.25
CA SER A 243 32.61 -4.26 -5.42
C SER A 243 32.59 -5.69 -5.98
N SER A 244 31.76 -5.98 -6.98
CA SER A 244 31.55 -7.35 -7.46
C SER A 244 32.53 -7.74 -8.56
N GLU A 245 33.35 -8.74 -8.28
CA GLU A 245 34.31 -9.32 -9.24
C GLU A 245 33.67 -10.43 -10.11
N LYS A 246 32.49 -10.96 -9.72
CA LYS A 246 31.85 -12.12 -10.35
C LYS A 246 30.83 -11.69 -11.40
N TRP A 247 31.05 -12.09 -12.66
CA TRP A 247 30.21 -11.66 -13.80
C TRP A 247 28.71 -11.93 -13.64
N HIS A 248 28.31 -13.04 -13.03
CA HIS A 248 26.89 -13.37 -12.82
C HIS A 248 26.20 -12.46 -11.80
N GLN A 249 26.94 -11.99 -10.78
CA GLN A 249 26.44 -11.01 -9.82
C GLN A 249 26.28 -9.65 -10.50
N THR A 250 27.28 -9.26 -11.31
CA THR A 250 27.26 -8.02 -12.10
C THR A 250 26.02 -7.94 -13.01
N ILE A 251 25.72 -9.00 -13.77
CA ILE A 251 24.54 -9.03 -14.66
C ILE A 251 23.23 -8.94 -13.87
N SER A 252 23.11 -9.71 -12.79
CA SER A 252 21.90 -9.74 -11.97
C SER A 252 21.63 -8.36 -11.35
N LEU A 253 22.65 -7.72 -10.79
CA LEU A 253 22.56 -6.36 -10.25
C LEU A 253 22.20 -5.36 -11.34
N ALA A 254 22.83 -5.43 -12.52
CA ALA A 254 22.55 -4.51 -13.62
C ALA A 254 21.08 -4.57 -14.09
N LEU A 255 20.50 -5.76 -14.18
CA LEU A 255 19.10 -5.95 -14.59
C LEU A 255 18.11 -5.38 -13.54
N ILE A 256 18.36 -5.64 -12.25
CA ILE A 256 17.52 -5.11 -11.18
C ILE A 256 17.67 -3.58 -11.12
N LEU A 257 18.90 -3.08 -11.19
CA LEU A 257 19.23 -1.66 -11.16
C LEU A 257 18.53 -0.89 -12.30
N PHE A 258 18.50 -1.45 -13.52
CA PHE A 258 17.76 -0.84 -14.64
C PHE A 258 16.27 -0.66 -14.33
N SER A 259 15.64 -1.67 -13.74
CA SER A 259 14.22 -1.62 -13.35
C SER A 259 13.98 -0.60 -12.24
N ASN A 260 14.88 -0.56 -11.26
CA ASN A 260 14.83 0.36 -10.12
C ASN A 260 15.02 1.82 -10.54
N TYR A 261 15.90 2.11 -11.50
CA TYR A 261 16.02 3.46 -12.05
C TYR A 261 14.73 3.96 -12.68
N TYR A 262 14.04 3.11 -13.43
CA TYR A 262 12.75 3.46 -13.99
C TYR A 262 11.70 3.71 -12.90
N ALA A 263 11.65 2.84 -11.89
CA ALA A 263 10.77 2.98 -10.72
C ALA A 263 11.04 4.29 -9.96
N PHE A 264 12.30 4.63 -9.74
CA PHE A 264 12.73 5.88 -9.09
C PHE A 264 12.35 7.11 -9.91
N PHE A 265 12.58 7.10 -11.22
CA PHE A 265 12.18 8.18 -12.11
C PHE A 265 10.67 8.41 -12.06
N LYS A 266 9.87 7.33 -12.07
CA LYS A 266 8.41 7.40 -11.99
C LYS A 266 7.95 7.99 -10.64
N LEU A 267 8.51 7.53 -9.52
CA LEU A 267 8.25 8.12 -8.19
C LEU A 267 8.60 9.60 -8.12
N LEU A 268 9.76 9.98 -8.66
CA LEU A 268 10.23 11.36 -8.67
C LEU A 268 9.28 12.25 -9.48
N ARG A 269 8.88 11.80 -10.67
CA ARG A 269 7.90 12.49 -11.51
C ARG A 269 6.59 12.69 -10.77
N ASP A 270 6.04 11.63 -10.19
CA ASP A 270 4.75 11.69 -9.49
C ASP A 270 4.83 12.62 -8.26
N ARG A 271 5.95 12.60 -7.52
CA ARG A 271 6.23 13.53 -6.42
C ARG A 271 6.29 14.98 -6.88
N LEU A 272 6.93 15.26 -8.02
CA LEU A 272 7.02 16.62 -8.56
C LEU A 272 5.66 17.13 -9.05
N VAL A 273 4.87 16.28 -9.71
CA VAL A 273 3.54 16.64 -10.20
C VAL A 273 2.59 16.91 -9.02
N LEU A 274 2.52 16.00 -8.03
CA LEU A 274 1.70 16.22 -6.83
C LEU A 274 2.21 17.40 -6.02
N GLY A 275 3.52 17.56 -5.89
CA GLY A 275 4.13 18.69 -5.18
C GLY A 275 3.74 20.03 -5.78
N LYS A 276 3.75 20.15 -7.11
CA LYS A 276 3.26 21.35 -7.81
C LYS A 276 1.77 21.56 -7.61
N ALA A 277 0.95 20.51 -7.73
CA ALA A 277 -0.50 20.61 -7.55
C ALA A 277 -0.88 21.14 -6.15
N TYR A 278 -0.29 20.59 -5.09
CA TYR A 278 -0.58 21.05 -3.72
C TYR A 278 0.06 22.40 -3.37
N SER A 279 1.20 22.74 -3.98
CA SER A 279 1.78 24.09 -3.83
C SER A 279 0.86 25.15 -4.45
N TYR A 280 0.25 24.85 -5.60
CA TYR A 280 -0.70 25.72 -6.27
C TYR A 280 -2.02 25.88 -5.51
N SER A 281 -2.47 24.86 -4.77
CA SER A 281 -3.66 24.98 -3.91
C SER A 281 -3.40 25.81 -2.65
N ALA A 282 -2.15 25.85 -2.17
CA ALA A 282 -1.78 26.62 -0.99
C ALA A 282 -1.61 28.12 -1.25
N SER A 283 -1.28 28.54 -2.48
CA SER A 283 -1.16 29.96 -2.86
C SER A 283 -2.47 30.77 -2.84
N PRO A 284 -3.59 30.32 -3.46
CA PRO A 284 -4.82 31.09 -3.48
C PRO A 284 -5.47 31.23 -2.10
N GLN A 285 -5.23 30.29 -1.17
CA GLN A 285 -5.73 30.41 0.20
C GLN A 285 -5.03 31.55 0.96
N ARG A 286 -3.72 31.76 0.74
CA ARG A 286 -2.97 32.87 1.34
C ARG A 286 -3.38 34.23 0.80
N ASP A 287 -3.69 34.32 -0.50
CA ASP A 287 -4.14 35.59 -1.11
C ASP A 287 -5.57 35.98 -0.67
N LEU A 288 -6.40 35.02 -0.29
CA LEU A 288 -7.70 35.29 0.34
C LEU A 288 -7.54 35.71 1.80
N ASP A 289 -6.72 34.99 2.59
CA ASP A 289 -6.47 35.36 3.99
C ASP A 289 -5.82 36.75 4.12
N HIS A 290 -4.95 37.15 3.17
CA HIS A 290 -4.36 38.49 3.14
C HIS A 290 -5.32 39.60 2.71
N ARG A 291 -6.44 39.26 2.06
CA ARG A 291 -7.46 40.22 1.59
C ARG A 291 -8.58 40.43 2.62
N PHE A 292 -8.63 39.58 3.66
CA PHE A 292 -9.60 39.62 4.75
C PHE A 292 -8.98 39.90 6.14
N SER A 293 -7.68 40.22 6.20
CA SER A 293 -7.01 40.86 7.35
C SER A 293 -6.73 42.32 7.04
#